data_AF-A0A7G8EFH6-F1
#
_entry.id   AF-A0A7G8EFH6-F1
#
_cell.length_a   1.000
_cell.length_b   1.000
_cell.length_c   1.000
_cell.angle_alpha   90.00
_cell.angle_beta   90.00
_cell.angle_gamma   90.00
#
_symmetry.space_group_name_H-M   'P 1'
#
loop_
_entity.id
_entity.type
_entity.pdbx_description
1 polymer ?
#
loop_
_entity_poly.entity_id
_entity_poly.type
_entity_poly.pdbx_seq_one_letter_code
_entity_poly.pdbx_strand_id
1 'polypeptide(L)' 'MDQQERDNWKRIMEAMEASGDTESAFYRRAKAISEGEPDPMLEMESQP' A
#
# COMPACT_ATOMS: atom_id res chain seq x y z
N MET A 1 -10.65 5.65 2.38
CA MET A 1 -10.33 4.68 1.32
C MET A 1 -11.51 3.75 1.16
N ASP A 2 -12.01 3.58 -0.05
CA ASP A 2 -13.14 2.68 -0.33
C ASP A 2 -12.69 1.21 -0.57
N GLN A 3 -13.65 0.29 -0.74
CA GLN A 3 -13.35 -1.13 -0.95
C GLN A 3 -12.62 -1.39 -2.27
N GLN A 4 -12.93 -0.62 -3.32
CA GLN A 4 -12.32 -0.78 -4.63
C GLN A 4 -10.86 -0.35 -4.60
N GLU A 5 -10.55 0.77 -3.93
CA GLU A 5 -9.19 1.23 -3.69
C GLU A 5 -8.39 0.19 -2.91
N ARG A 6 -8.95 -0.37 -1.83
CA ARG A 6 -8.31 -1.44 -1.04
C ARG A 6 -8.00 -2.68 -1.88
N ASP A 7 -8.96 -3.12 -2.69
CA ASP A 7 -8.77 -4.28 -3.57
C ASP A 7 -7.67 -4.02 -4.62
N ASN A 8 -7.56 -2.79 -5.11
CA ASN A 8 -6.47 -2.41 -6.04
C ASN A 8 -5.11 -2.44 -5.35
N TRP A 9 -5.00 -1.91 -4.13
CA TRP A 9 -3.77 -1.97 -3.34
C TRP A 9 -3.36 -3.40 -3.01
N LYS A 10 -4.33 -4.28 -2.74
CA LYS A 10 -4.08 -5.71 -2.56
C LYS A 10 -3.47 -6.34 -3.81
N ARG A 11 -3.99 -6.06 -5.01
CA ARG A 11 -3.41 -6.57 -6.27
C ARG A 11 -1.99 -6.08 -6.52
N ILE A 12 -1.71 -4.81 -6.17
CA ILE A 12 -0.35 -4.25 -6.27
C ILE A 12 0.59 -4.99 -5.31
N MET A 13 0.18 -5.17 -4.05
CA MET A 13 0.95 -5.92 -3.06
C MET A 13 1.26 -7.35 -3.53
N GLU A 14 0.25 -8.08 -4.01
CA GLU A 14 0.42 -9.45 -4.54
C GLU A 14 1.40 -9.49 -5.74
N ALA A 15 1.35 -8.50 -6.64
CA ALA A 15 2.29 -8.40 -7.76
C ALA A 15 3.73 -8.12 -7.30
N MET A 16 3.89 -7.32 -6.23
CA MET A 16 5.20 -7.03 -5.64
C MET A 16 5.76 -8.21 -4.86
N GLU A 17 4.91 -8.99 -4.16
CA GLU A 17 5.34 -10.26 -3.55
C GLU A 17 5.82 -11.25 -4.62
N ALA A 18 5.10 -11.35 -5.73
CA ALA A 18 5.46 -12.24 -6.84
C ALA A 18 6.77 -11.84 -7.52
N SER A 19 7.13 -10.55 -7.51
CA SER A 19 8.41 -10.06 -8.04
C SER A 19 9.56 -10.10 -7.03
N GLY A 20 9.25 -10.31 -5.74
CA GLY A 20 10.23 -10.26 -4.64
C GLY A 20 10.52 -8.84 -4.13
N ASP A 21 9.80 -7.82 -4.58
CA ASP A 21 9.96 -6.42 -4.13
C ASP A 21 9.15 -6.17 -2.84
N THR A 22 9.52 -6.87 -1.76
CA THR A 22 8.82 -6.82 -0.47
C THR A 22 9.45 -5.84 0.54
N GLU A 23 10.42 -5.04 0.11
CA GLU A 23 11.16 -4.14 1.00
C GLU A 23 10.90 -2.65 0.70
N SER A 24 10.40 -2.33 -0.48
CA SER A 24 10.13 -0.96 -0.90
C SER A 24 9.04 -0.29 -0.07
N ALA A 25 9.10 1.05 0.01
CA ALA A 25 8.08 1.85 0.69
C ALA A 25 6.69 1.65 0.06
N PHE A 26 6.62 1.41 -1.26
CA PHE A 26 5.39 1.11 -1.97
C PHE A 26 4.77 -0.22 -1.53
N TYR A 27 5.57 -1.27 -1.36
CA TYR A 27 5.08 -2.54 -0.85
C TYR A 27 4.52 -2.40 0.56
N ARG A 28 5.25 -1.73 1.46
CA ARG A 28 4.80 -1.51 2.85
C ARG A 28 3.50 -0.72 2.91
N ARG A 29 3.36 0.29 2.04
CA ARG A 29 2.11 1.05 1.87
C ARG A 29 0.98 0.16 1.37
N ALA A 30 1.21 -0.60 0.31
CA ALA A 30 0.20 -1.49 -0.28
C ALA A 30 -0.27 -2.54 0.73
N LYS A 31 0.65 -3.12 1.50
CA LYS A 31 0.36 -4.06 2.58
C LYS A 31 -0.50 -3.43 3.67
N ALA A 32 -0.07 -2.31 4.25
CA ALA A 32 -0.81 -1.60 5.30
C ALA A 32 -2.26 -1.30 4.87
N ILE A 33 -2.43 -0.73 3.68
CA ILE A 33 -3.74 -0.42 3.11
C ILE A 33 -4.59 -1.70 2.92
N SER A 34 -3.99 -2.77 2.42
CA SER A 34 -4.68 -4.05 2.17
C SER A 34 -5.12 -4.75 3.46
N GLU A 35 -4.37 -4.58 4.55
CA GLU A 35 -4.71 -5.06 5.91
C GLU A 35 -5.71 -4.13 6.61
N GLY A 36 -6.04 -3.01 5.98
CA GLY A 36 -7.01 -2.03 6.44
C GLY A 36 -6.44 -0.99 7.39
N GLU A 37 -5.13 -0.92 7.52
CA GLU A 37 -4.40 0.10 8.26
C GLU A 37 -4.41 1.45 7.51
N PRO A 38 -4.14 2.56 8.22
CA PRO A 38 -3.92 3.86 7.60
C PRO A 38 -2.77 3.82 6.60
N ASP A 39 -2.86 4.63 5.55
CA ASP A 39 -1.77 4.77 4.58
C ASP A 39 -0.54 5.43 5.26
N PRO A 40 0.59 4.72 5.37
CA PRO A 40 1.76 5.20 6.10
C PRO A 40 2.49 6.34 5.39
N MET A 41 2.17 6.64 4.12
CA MET A 41 2.74 7.77 3.37
C MET A 41 1.80 8.98 3.30
N LEU A 42 0.56 8.88 3.81
CA LEU A 42 -0.41 9.99 3.77
C LEU A 42 0.06 11.21 4.59
N GLU A 43 0.80 10.97 5.68
CA GLU A 43 1.34 12.05 6.53
C GLU A 43 2.48 12.84 5.84
N MET A 44 3.16 12.27 4.84
CA MET A 44 4.25 12.94 4.13
C MET A 44 3.78 13.93 3.07
N GLU A 45 2.54 13.82 2.59
CA GLU A 45 1.96 14.73 1.59
C GLU A 45 1.33 16.00 2.21
N SER A 46 1.33 16.12 3.54
CA SER A 46 0.71 17.24 4.27
C SER A 46 1.73 18.26 4.83
N GLN A 47 3.01 18.20 4.45
CA GLN A 47 3.97 19.26 4.81
C GLN A 47 4.03 20.34 3.71
N PRO A 48 3.83 21.62 4.06
CA PRO A 48 3.83 22.75 3.11
C PRO A 48 5.22 23.06 2.51
#